data_AF-A0A0K8RK88-F1
#
_entry.id   AF-A0A0K8RK88-F1
#
_cell.length_a   1.000
_cell.length_b   1.000
_cell.length_c   1.000
_cell.angle_alpha   90.00
_cell.angle_beta   90.00
_cell.angle_gamma   90.00
#
_symmetry.space_group_name_H-M   'P 1'
#
loop_
_entity.id
_entity.type
_entity.pdbx_description
1 polymer ?
#
loop_
_entity_poly.entity_id
_entity_poly.type
_entity_poly.pdbx_seq_one_letter_code
_entity_poly.pdbx_strand_id
1 'polypeptide(L)' 'MKTIVLWAVIALGGVSRMSTADNQNHPYGVSFENGTCTYRNITLRDGYSEPFQFPCEYWTCNATAKALTIEGCSVTR' A
#
# COMPACT_ATOMS: atom_id res chain seq x y z
N MET A 1 25.50 48.59 -27.94
CA MET A 1 24.53 48.18 -26.91
C MET A 1 24.04 46.79 -27.28
N LYS A 2 24.49 45.73 -26.59
CA LYS A 2 24.17 44.32 -26.89
C LYS A 2 23.32 43.78 -25.74
N THR A 3 22.03 43.60 -25.97
CA THR A 3 21.08 43.03 -25.00
C THR A 3 21.19 41.52 -25.01
N ILE A 4 21.72 40.95 -23.93
CA ILE A 4 21.79 39.51 -23.71
C ILE A 4 20.43 39.07 -23.15
N VAL A 5 19.66 38.33 -23.94
CA VAL A 5 18.36 37.78 -23.53
C VAL A 5 18.63 36.45 -22.82
N LEU A 6 18.49 36.46 -21.49
CA LEU A 6 18.57 35.26 -20.65
C LEU A 6 17.22 34.54 -20.66
N TRP A 7 17.14 33.44 -21.40
CA TRP A 7 16.03 32.50 -21.32
C TRP A 7 16.25 31.61 -20.10
N ALA A 8 15.54 31.90 -19.01
CA ALA A 8 15.46 31.00 -17.86
C ALA A 8 14.56 29.81 -18.23
N VAL A 9 15.17 28.65 -18.46
CA VAL A 9 14.45 27.40 -18.66
C VAL A 9 13.98 26.92 -17.29
N ILE A 10 12.70 27.15 -16.98
CA ILE A 10 12.08 26.61 -15.77
C ILE A 10 11.87 25.12 -16.02
N ALA A 11 12.78 24.30 -15.52
CA ALA A 11 12.56 22.87 -15.42
C ALA A 11 11.39 22.64 -14.47
N LEU A 12 10.21 22.30 -15.01
CA LEU A 12 9.09 21.78 -14.24
C LEU A 12 9.50 20.40 -13.72
N GLY A 13 10.19 20.38 -12.58
CA GLY A 13 10.41 19.18 -11.79
C GLY A 13 9.07 18.68 -11.29
N GLY A 14 8.45 17.80 -12.06
CA GLY A 14 7.30 17.02 -11.62
C GLY A 14 7.73 16.16 -10.44
N VAL A 15 7.41 16.58 -9.22
CA VAL A 15 7.58 15.74 -8.04
C VAL A 15 6.52 14.66 -8.13
N SER A 16 6.90 13.47 -8.60
CA SER A 16 6.11 12.26 -8.45
C SER A 16 5.83 12.09 -6.96
N ARG A 17 4.59 12.32 -6.53
CA ARG A 17 4.17 12.01 -5.17
C ARG A 17 4.19 10.49 -5.03
N MET A 18 5.26 9.94 -4.47
CA MET A 18 5.28 8.58 -3.95
C MET A 18 4.34 8.57 -2.75
N SER A 19 3.14 8.02 -2.92
CA SER A 19 2.30 7.59 -1.82
C SER A 19 2.98 6.39 -1.16
N THR A 20 3.84 6.67 -0.19
CA THR A 20 4.26 5.65 0.78
C THR A 20 3.00 5.24 1.52
N ALA A 21 2.48 4.05 1.23
CA ALA A 21 1.48 3.41 2.06
C ALA A 21 2.04 3.40 3.48
N ASP A 22 1.32 4.03 4.41
CA ASP A 22 1.68 4.11 5.82
C ASP A 22 2.03 2.72 6.32
N ASN A 23 3.33 2.44 6.46
CA ASN A 23 3.82 1.21 7.03
C ASN A 23 3.64 1.35 8.54
N GLN A 24 2.40 1.14 9.00
CA GLN A 24 2.13 1.03 10.42
C GLN A 24 2.95 -0.15 10.93
N ASN A 25 3.94 0.18 11.76
CA ASN A 25 4.92 -0.68 12.42
C ASN A 25 4.24 -1.76 13.25
N HIS A 26 3.69 -2.77 12.58
CA HIS A 26 3.28 -4.03 13.17
C HIS A 26 4.50 -4.96 13.12
N PRO A 27 4.74 -5.78 14.16
CA PRO A 27 5.90 -6.70 14.20
C PRO A 27 5.90 -7.73 13.06
N TYR A 28 4.78 -7.87 12.34
CA TYR A 28 4.66 -8.58 11.08
C TYR A 28 4.51 -7.51 9.96
N GLY A 29 5.50 -7.38 9.09
CA GLY A 29 5.33 -6.62 7.86
C GLY A 29 4.40 -7.38 6.90
N VAL A 30 3.58 -6.67 6.13
CA VAL A 30 2.90 -7.26 4.97
C VAL A 30 3.85 -7.21 3.77
N SER A 31 3.96 -8.32 3.02
CA SER A 31 4.66 -8.35 1.73
C SER A 31 3.67 -8.43 0.57
N PHE A 32 3.99 -7.72 -0.51
CA PHE A 32 3.22 -7.73 -1.76
C PHE A 32 4.12 -8.20 -2.90
N GLU A 33 4.09 -9.49 -3.18
CA GLU A 33 4.96 -10.14 -4.17
C GLU A 33 4.13 -10.99 -5.15
N ASN A 34 4.48 -10.96 -6.43
CA ASN A 34 3.89 -11.83 -7.46
C ASN A 34 2.34 -11.86 -7.49
N GLY A 35 1.68 -10.72 -7.22
CA GLY A 35 0.21 -10.65 -7.19
C GLY A 35 -0.41 -11.29 -5.94
N THR A 36 0.34 -11.36 -4.83
CA THR A 36 -0.13 -11.91 -3.56
C THR A 36 0.13 -10.95 -2.41
N CYS A 37 -0.66 -11.10 -1.34
CA CYS A 37 -0.44 -10.46 -0.05
C CYS A 37 -0.02 -11.53 0.96
N THR A 38 1.18 -11.42 1.49
CA THR A 38 1.68 -12.30 2.55
C THR A 38 1.72 -11.57 3.88
N TYR A 39 0.99 -12.09 4.87
CA TYR A 39 0.91 -11.52 6.21
C TYR A 39 0.75 -12.65 7.24
N ARG A 40 1.52 -12.59 8.34
CA ARG A 40 1.58 -13.66 9.37
C ARG A 40 1.80 -15.07 8.77
N ASN A 41 2.64 -15.19 7.75
CA ASN A 41 2.91 -16.44 7.01
C ASN A 41 1.71 -17.03 6.25
N ILE A 42 0.69 -16.24 5.99
CA ILE A 42 -0.48 -16.63 5.19
C ILE A 42 -0.48 -15.77 3.91
N THR A 43 -0.68 -16.42 2.77
CA THR A 43 -0.61 -15.79 1.46
C THR A 43 -1.97 -15.84 0.78
N LEU A 44 -2.53 -14.66 0.47
CA LEU A 44 -3.74 -14.52 -0.34
C LEU A 44 -3.38 -14.02 -1.74
N ARG A 45 -4.14 -14.46 -2.74
CA ARG A 45 -4.03 -13.94 -4.11
C ARG A 45 -4.73 -12.59 -4.23
N ASP A 46 -4.34 -11.79 -5.23
CA ASP A 46 -5.01 -10.54 -5.55
C ASP A 46 -6.52 -10.71 -5.74
N GLY A 47 -7.32 -9.88 -5.07
CA GLY A 47 -8.77 -9.90 -5.10
C GLY A 47 -9.42 -10.99 -4.23
N TYR A 48 -8.64 -11.82 -3.53
CA TYR A 48 -9.19 -12.84 -2.64
C TYR A 48 -9.39 -12.31 -1.22
N SER A 49 -10.39 -12.90 -0.56
CA SER A 49 -10.68 -12.67 0.84
C SER A 49 -10.80 -13.98 1.60
N GLU A 50 -10.36 -14.00 2.85
CA GLU A 50 -10.37 -15.19 3.71
C GLU A 50 -10.83 -14.82 5.14
N PRO A 51 -11.79 -15.55 5.72
CA PRO A 51 -12.17 -15.41 7.12
C PRO A 51 -11.25 -16.22 8.04
N PHE A 52 -10.89 -15.64 9.18
CA PHE A 52 -10.13 -16.28 10.24
C PHE A 52 -10.94 -16.27 11.54
N GLN A 53 -11.02 -17.43 12.19
CA GLN A 53 -11.80 -17.58 13.43
C GLN A 53 -11.04 -17.07 14.66
N PHE A 54 -9.71 -17.24 14.70
CA PHE A 54 -8.89 -16.83 15.84
C PHE A 54 -7.55 -16.23 15.39
N PRO A 55 -7.32 -14.93 15.63
CA PRO A 55 -8.32 -13.91 16.03
C PRO A 55 -9.46 -13.82 14.99
N CYS A 56 -10.62 -13.30 15.42
CA CYS A 56 -11.78 -13.14 14.54
C CYS A 56 -11.52 -11.97 13.59
N GLU A 57 -11.07 -12.30 12.38
CA GLU A 57 -10.63 -11.36 11.36
C GLU A 57 -11.17 -11.78 9.98
N TYR A 58 -11.37 -10.83 9.09
CA TYR A 58 -11.68 -11.04 7.68
C TYR A 58 -10.66 -10.28 6.84
N TRP A 59 -9.85 -11.01 6.07
CA TRP A 59 -8.75 -10.41 5.32
C TRP A 59 -9.15 -10.27 3.87
N THR A 60 -8.79 -9.14 3.25
CA THR A 60 -8.96 -8.91 1.81
C THR A 60 -7.66 -8.41 1.20
N CYS A 61 -7.15 -9.15 0.22
CA CYS A 61 -5.92 -8.82 -0.49
C CYS A 61 -6.20 -7.99 -1.75
N ASN A 62 -5.52 -6.85 -1.85
CA ASN A 62 -5.39 -6.09 -3.07
C ASN A 62 -3.89 -5.86 -3.33
N ALA A 63 -3.24 -6.85 -3.93
CA ALA A 63 -1.82 -6.82 -4.28
C ALA A 63 -1.53 -5.75 -5.34
N THR A 64 -2.47 -5.50 -6.25
CA THR A 64 -2.35 -4.43 -7.26
C THR A 64 -2.25 -3.04 -6.62
N ALA A 65 -3.08 -2.77 -5.61
CA ALA A 65 -3.05 -1.53 -4.83
C ALA A 65 -2.07 -1.57 -3.66
N LYS A 66 -1.35 -2.69 -3.46
CA LYS A 66 -0.45 -2.95 -2.32
C LYS A 66 -1.14 -2.69 -0.97
N ALA A 67 -2.34 -3.23 -0.82
CA ALA A 67 -3.16 -3.10 0.36
C ALA A 67 -3.65 -4.47 0.83
N LEU A 68 -3.55 -4.71 2.14
CA LEU A 68 -4.20 -5.82 2.82
C LEU A 68 -5.16 -5.20 3.84
N THR A 69 -6.46 -5.41 3.66
CA THR A 69 -7.48 -4.94 4.60
C THR A 69 -7.78 -6.05 5.60
N ILE A 70 -7.77 -5.72 6.88
CA ILE A 70 -8.06 -6.65 7.97
C ILE A 70 -9.24 -6.08 8.76
N GLU A 71 -10.39 -6.73 8.66
CA GLU A 71 -11.59 -6.35 9.40
C GLU A 71 -11.74 -7.26 10.61
N GLY A 72 -11.80 -6.68 11.81
CA GLY A 72 -12.10 -7.43 13.02
C GLY A 72 -13.59 -7.70 13.16
N CYS A 73 -13.96 -8.82 13.78
CA CYS A 73 -15.36 -9.06 14.13
C CYS A 73 -15.84 -8.09 15.22
N SER A 74 -17.12 -7.71 15.18
CA SER A 74 -17.73 -6.91 16.22
C SER A 74 -17.79 -7.69 17.54
N VAL A 75 -17.29 -7.10 18.62
CA VAL A 75 -17.58 -7.57 19.98
C VAL A 75 -18.96 -7.05 20.39
N THR A 76 -19.99 -7.89 20.26
CA THR A 76 -21.31 -7.56 20.81
C THR A 76 -21.23 -7.58 22.33
N ARG A 77 -21.62 -6.47 22.96
CA ARG A 77 -21.59 -6.28 24.42
C ARG A 77 -22.73 -7.01 25.13
#